data_AF-A0A1E7Q9J9-F1
#
_entry.id   AF-A0A1E7Q9J9-F1
#
_cell.length_a   1.000
_cell.length_b   1.000
_cell.length_c   1.000
_cell.angle_alpha   90.00
_cell.angle_beta   90.00
_cell.angle_gamma   90.00
#
_symmetry.space_group_name_H-M   'P 1'
#
loop_
_entity.id
_entity.type
_entity.pdbx_description
1 polymer ?
#
loop_
_entity_poly.entity_id
_entity_poly.type
_entity_poly.pdbx_seq_one_letter_code
_entity_poly.pdbx_strand_id
1 'polypeptide(L)' 'MKDVFFFNSMLTPKIITVVYWLLLISVIISGLGTMFTGFAGFWQSLVIIVFGCIGVRIWCELLIVLFKINDNLKNIADKE' A
#
# COMPACT_ATOMS: atom_id res chain seq x y z
N MET A 1 17.25 4.17 19.41
CA MET A 1 16.54 5.06 18.45
C MET A 1 17.48 5.62 17.38
N LYS A 2 18.34 4.79 16.76
CA LYS A 2 19.21 5.22 15.65
C LYS A 2 19.35 4.19 14.52
N ASP A 3 18.87 2.96 14.73
CA ASP A 3 18.89 1.91 13.70
C ASP A 3 17.60 1.81 12.86
N VAL A 4 16.59 2.63 13.13
CA VAL A 4 15.38 2.70 12.30
C VAL A 4 15.63 3.46 10.98
N PHE A 5 16.78 4.14 10.89
CA PHE A 5 17.20 4.94 9.73
C PHE A 5 18.24 4.26 8.85
N PHE A 6 18.81 3.12 9.26
CA PHE A 6 19.69 2.34 8.41
C PHE A 6 18.86 1.43 7.50
N PHE A 7 18.52 2.02 6.36
CA PHE A 7 17.88 1.50 5.17
C PHE A 7 18.68 0.35 4.52
N ASN A 8 19.08 -0.67 5.29
CA ASN A 8 20.05 -1.65 4.80
C ASN A 8 19.75 -3.12 5.13
N SER A 9 18.59 -3.45 5.68
CA SER A 9 18.21 -4.86 5.76
C SER A 9 16.70 -5.03 5.86
N MET A 10 16.08 -5.65 4.86
CA MET A 10 14.73 -6.25 4.91
C MET A 10 13.53 -5.34 5.26
N LEU A 11 13.73 -4.03 5.44
CA LEU A 11 12.69 -3.09 5.91
C LEU A 11 11.66 -2.75 4.84
N THR A 12 12.06 -2.67 3.58
CA THR A 12 11.19 -2.17 2.51
C THR A 12 9.93 -2.98 2.28
N PRO A 13 9.96 -4.33 2.15
CA PRO A 13 8.72 -5.10 2.00
C PRO A 13 7.81 -5.02 3.23
N LYS A 14 8.39 -5.03 4.43
CA LYS A 14 7.64 -4.98 5.70
C LYS A 14 6.92 -3.65 5.90
N ILE A 15 7.60 -2.54 5.59
CA ILE A 15 7.02 -1.19 5.60
C ILE A 15 5.86 -1.08 4.60
N ILE A 16 6.00 -1.61 3.39
CA ILE A 16 4.92 -1.57 2.39
C ILE A 16 3.70 -2.37 2.85
N THR A 17 3.91 -3.47 3.59
CA THR A 17 2.81 -4.26 4.15
C THR A 17 2.01 -3.46 5.20
N VAL A 18 2.69 -2.63 5.99
CA VAL A 18 2.04 -1.70 6.93
C VAL A 18 1.29 -0.60 6.18
N VAL A 19 1.92 -0.02 5.15
CA VAL A 19 1.29 1.01 4.30
C VAL A 19 0.05 0.45 3.58
N TYR A 20 0.09 -0.80 3.12
CA TYR A 20 -1.06 -1.48 2.51
C TYR A 20 -2.26 -1.52 3.46
N TRP A 21 -2.05 -1.96 4.70
CA TRP A 21 -3.11 -1.98 5.70
C TRP A 21 -3.64 -0.58 6.00
N LEU A 22 -2.76 0.43 6.09
CA LEU A 22 -3.15 1.83 6.29
C LEU A 22 -4.00 2.38 5.13
N LEU A 23 -3.58 2.12 3.89
CA LEU A 23 -4.31 2.53 2.68
C LEU A 23 -5.67 1.83 2.60
N LEU A 24 -5.73 0.54 2.93
CA LEU A 24 -6.98 -0.21 2.94
C LEU A 24 -7.95 0.34 3.99
N ILE A 25 -7.47 0.67 5.19
CA ILE A 25 -8.26 1.36 6.22
C ILE A 25 -8.73 2.73 5.71
N SER A 26 -7.87 3.49 5.04
CA SER A 26 -8.23 4.79 4.47
C SER A 26 -9.34 4.69 3.42
N VAL A 27 -9.30 3.68 2.55
CA VAL A 27 -10.36 3.41 1.57
C VAL A 27 -11.68 3.07 2.27
N ILE A 28 -11.64 2.27 3.34
CA ILE A 28 -12.84 1.94 4.13
C ILE A 28 -13.41 3.20 4.79
N ILE A 29 -12.57 4.03 5.42
CA ILE A 29 -13.00 5.27 6.07
C ILE A 29 -13.57 6.26 5.04
N SER A 30 -12.94 6.37 3.87
CA SER A 30 -13.41 7.24 2.78
C SER A 30 -14.73 6.76 2.19
N GLY A 31 -14.88 5.44 2.02
CA GLY A 31 -16.13 4.81 1.61
C GLY A 31 -17.26 5.03 2.61
N LEU A 32 -16.99 4.86 3.91
CA LEU A 32 -17.96 5.14 4.98
C LEU A 32 -18.29 6.63 5.09
N GLY A 33 -17.31 7.52 4.96
CA GLY A 33 -17.52 8.97 5.01
C GLY A 33 -18.42 9.47 3.88
N THR A 34 -18.22 8.95 2.67
CA THR A 34 -19.04 9.30 1.49
C THR A 34 -20.47 8.75 1.54
N MET A 35 -20.77 7.77 2.40
CA MET A 35 -22.15 7.35 2.66
C MET A 35 -22.97 8.42 3.40
N PHE A 36 -22.33 9.29 4.19
CA PHE A 36 -23.00 10.33 4.97
C PHE A 36 -23.18 11.66 4.21
N THR A 37 -22.63 11.81 3.00
CA THR A 37 -22.62 13.10 2.27
C THR A 37 -23.86 13.35 1.39
N GLY A 38 -24.88 12.46 1.38
CA GLY A 38 -26.17 12.69 0.73
C GLY A 38 -26.69 11.55 -0.15
N PHE A 39 -27.82 11.76 -0.84
CA PHE A 39 -28.54 10.73 -1.63
C PHE A 39 -27.71 10.12 -2.78
N ALA A 40 -26.77 10.88 -3.36
CA ALA A 40 -25.82 10.38 -4.36
C ALA A 40 -24.59 9.67 -3.74
N GLY A 41 -24.37 9.83 -2.43
CA GLY A 41 -23.24 9.27 -1.70
C GLY A 41 -23.23 7.75 -1.68
N PHE A 42 -24.39 7.10 -1.78
CA PHE A 42 -24.47 5.63 -1.83
C PHE A 42 -23.80 5.07 -3.09
N TRP A 43 -24.09 5.64 -4.27
CA TRP A 43 -23.49 5.18 -5.53
C TRP A 43 -21.99 5.52 -5.60
N GLN A 44 -21.62 6.69 -5.10
CA GLN A 44 -20.23 7.15 -5.03
C GLN A 44 -19.39 6.28 -4.09
N SER A 45 -19.94 5.93 -2.91
CA SER A 45 -19.28 5.06 -1.93
C SER A 45 -19.03 3.66 -2.49
N LEU A 46 -19.97 3.10 -3.25
CA LEU A 46 -19.83 1.79 -3.89
C LEU A 46 -18.69 1.79 -4.92
N VAL A 47 -18.61 2.83 -5.75
CA VAL A 47 -17.52 2.98 -6.73
C VAL A 47 -16.17 3.15 -6.02
N ILE A 48 -16.11 3.99 -4.98
CA ILE A 48 -14.88 4.25 -4.21
C ILE A 48 -14.38 2.99 -3.49
N ILE A 49 -15.28 2.21 -2.89
CA ILE A 49 -14.89 0.98 -2.18
C ILE A 49 -14.38 -0.06 -3.19
N VAL A 50 -15.09 -0.26 -4.31
CA VAL A 50 -14.71 -1.26 -5.32
C VAL A 50 -13.40 -0.88 -6.00
N PHE A 51 -13.33 0.31 -6.62
CA PHE A 51 -12.13 0.77 -7.31
C PHE A 51 -10.98 1.08 -6.35
N GLY A 52 -11.26 1.62 -5.17
CA GLY A 52 -10.24 1.92 -4.16
C GLY A 52 -9.59 0.66 -3.60
N CYS A 53 -10.37 -0.39 -3.30
CA CYS A 53 -9.83 -1.65 -2.79
C CYS A 53 -8.99 -2.37 -3.87
N ILE A 54 -9.48 -2.41 -5.11
CA ILE A 54 -8.74 -3.00 -6.24
C ILE A 54 -7.47 -2.19 -6.52
N GLY A 55 -7.57 -0.85 -6.56
CA GLY A 55 -6.45 0.04 -6.79
C GLY A 55 -5.36 -0.08 -5.73
N VAL A 56 -5.73 -0.08 -4.44
CA VAL A 56 -4.78 -0.28 -3.34
C VAL A 56 -4.10 -1.64 -3.42
N ARG A 57 -4.83 -2.73 -3.76
CA ARG A 57 -4.22 -4.04 -3.93
C ARG A 57 -3.19 -4.06 -5.05
N ILE A 58 -3.57 -3.62 -6.25
CA ILE A 58 -2.69 -3.60 -7.42
C ILE A 58 -1.46 -2.74 -7.14
N TRP A 59 -1.66 -1.53 -6.59
CA TRP A 59 -0.57 -0.59 -6.32
C TRP A 59 0.41 -1.14 -5.29
N CYS A 60 -0.09 -1.68 -4.16
CA CYS A 60 0.76 -2.25 -3.12
C CYS A 60 1.50 -3.51 -3.60
N GLU A 61 0.86 -4.39 -4.37
CA GLU A 61 1.48 -5.60 -4.90
C GLU A 61 2.60 -5.25 -5.89
N LEU A 62 2.37 -4.27 -6.76
CA LEU A 62 3.39 -3.78 -7.70
C LEU A 62 4.60 -3.16 -6.98
N LEU A 63 4.36 -2.37 -5.92
CA LEU A 63 5.42 -1.81 -5.08
C LEU A 63 6.25 -2.92 -4.43
N ILE A 64 5.61 -3.93 -3.82
CA ILE A 64 6.32 -5.05 -3.19
C ILE A 64 7.19 -5.77 -4.22
N VAL A 65 6.67 -6.03 -5.42
CA VAL A 65 7.41 -6.68 -6.51
C VAL A 65 8.62 -5.86 -6.93
N LEU A 66 8.46 -4.55 -7.16
CA LEU A 66 9.56 -3.65 -7.50
C LEU A 66 10.68 -3.65 -6.45
N PHE A 67 10.31 -3.56 -5.17
CA PHE A 67 11.30 -3.60 -4.11
C PHE A 67 11.96 -4.96 -3.94
N LYS A 68 11.22 -6.04 -4.20
CA LYS A 68 11.79 -7.40 -4.23
C LYS A 68 12.78 -7.56 -5.38
N ILE A 69 12.51 -6.98 -6.55
CA ILE A 69 13.47 -6.97 -7.68
C ILE A 69 14.73 -6.19 -7.31
N ASN A 70 14.57 -5.01 -6.69
CA ASN A 70 15.71 -4.21 -6.24
C ASN A 70 16.58 -4.94 -5.21
N ASP A 71 15.96 -5.66 -4.27
CA ASP A 71 16.67 -6.45 -3.26
C ASP A 71 17.43 -7.64 -3.89
N ASN A 72 16.82 -8.31 -4.88
CA ASN A 72 17.48 -9.37 -5.64
C ASN A 72 18.66 -8.83 -6.46
N LEU A 73 18.52 -7.68 -7.13
CA LEU A 73 19.61 -7.04 -7.87
C LEU A 73 20.78 -6.67 -6.95
N LYS A 74 20.49 -6.10 -5.77
CA LYS A 74 21.50 -5.77 -4.77
C LYS A 74 22.26 -7.01 -4.28
N ASN A 75 21.55 -8.12 -4.07
CA ASN A 75 22.15 -9.39 -3.64
C ASN A 75 23.00 -10.07 -4.72
N ILE A 76 22.76 -9.78 -6.01
CA ILE A 76 23.61 -10.23 -7.12
C ILE A 76 24.87 -9.35 -7.19
N ALA A 77 24.72 -8.02 -7.05
CA ALA A 77 25.84 -7.09 -7.08
C ALA A 77 26.82 -7.24 -5.90
N ASP A 78 26.35 -7.70 -4.73
CA ASP A 78 27.17 -7.92 -3.54
C ASP A 78 27.84 -9.32 -3.50
N LYS A 79 27.54 -10.17 -4.49
CA LYS A 79 28.12 -11.52 -4.67
C LYS A 79 29.30 -11.56 -5.65
N GLU A 80 29.68 -10.42 -6.23
CA GLU A 80 30.95 -10.21 -6.95
C GLU A 80 31.90 -9.36 -6.10
#